data_AF-T1F8P6-F1
#
_entry.id   AF-T1F8P6-F1
#
_cell.length_a   1.000
_cell.length_b   1.000
_cell.length_c   1.000
_cell.angle_alpha   90.00
_cell.angle_beta   90.00
_cell.angle_gamma   90.00
#
_symmetry.space_group_name_H-M   'P 1'
#
loop_
_entity.id
_entity.type
_entity.pdbx_description
1 polymer ?
#
loop_
_entity_poly.entity_id
_entity_poly.type
_entity_poly.pdbx_seq_one_letter_code
_entity_poly.pdbx_strand_id
1 'polypeptide(L)'
;MMTKKRKKIKITITTIVWKFLILFLNFGISTCDELNLPLHSIIKFSDHFGQSVYDKVAKATAIMDLKILKIIKDYLLLEPNVKQVDGQSLTSDMKRAVQKMLHRKLIALHSLSNMSDVSFRQHIFDPTLRMTYPESKNLNYTDFILVRSAQFNDMTVNFTMSTVHIPNSVYEKSSDVLNGVAWSASLDDTFKRNNERDEHLKWQYFCSSTGFLRMYPVFISDEYVCFRIQ
;
A
#
# COMPACT_ATOMS: atom_id res chain seq x y z
N MET A 1 27.08 73.40 -52.92
CA MET A 1 26.48 72.25 -53.64
C MET A 1 26.84 70.87 -53.04
N MET A 2 27.04 70.71 -51.71
CA MET A 2 27.39 69.42 -51.08
C MET A 2 26.42 68.93 -49.99
N THR A 3 25.41 69.71 -49.59
CA THR A 3 24.57 69.43 -48.42
C THR A 3 23.29 68.64 -48.74
N LYS A 4 22.68 68.81 -49.92
CA LYS A 4 21.46 68.07 -50.34
C LYS A 4 21.73 66.59 -50.67
N LYS A 5 22.89 66.28 -51.27
CA LYS A 5 23.29 64.90 -51.62
C LYS A 5 23.57 64.06 -50.36
N ARG A 6 24.24 64.64 -49.36
CA ARG A 6 24.53 63.97 -48.07
C ARG A 6 23.28 63.67 -47.23
N LYS A 7 22.27 64.56 -47.22
CA LYS A 7 20.99 64.30 -46.54
C LYS A 7 20.20 63.17 -47.19
N LYS A 8 20.13 63.12 -48.54
CA LYS A 8 19.50 62.00 -49.27
C LYS A 8 20.17 60.66 -48.93
N ILE A 9 21.51 60.61 -48.96
CA ILE A 9 22.28 59.39 -48.65
C ILE A 9 22.06 58.94 -47.20
N LYS A 10 22.03 59.85 -46.21
CA LYS A 10 21.74 59.48 -44.81
C LYS A 10 20.33 58.90 -44.61
N ILE A 11 19.32 59.40 -45.32
CA ILE A 11 17.94 58.88 -45.27
C ILE A 11 17.86 57.50 -45.97
N THR A 12 18.57 57.32 -47.08
CA THR A 12 18.64 56.04 -47.78
C THR A 12 19.35 54.97 -46.94
N ILE A 13 20.42 55.31 -46.23
CA ILE A 13 21.13 54.35 -45.36
C ILE A 13 20.30 53.99 -44.13
N THR A 14 19.64 54.96 -43.48
CA THR A 14 18.79 54.69 -42.29
C THR A 14 17.58 53.81 -42.64
N THR A 15 16.96 53.99 -43.81
CA THR A 15 15.87 53.13 -44.27
C THR A 15 16.32 51.72 -44.66
N ILE A 16 17.54 51.55 -45.19
CA ILE A 16 18.12 50.24 -45.47
C ILE A 16 18.46 49.50 -44.18
N VAL A 17 19.04 50.19 -43.19
CA VAL A 17 19.37 49.60 -41.88
C VAL A 17 18.10 49.17 -41.13
N TRP A 18 17.02 49.97 -41.19
CA TRP A 18 15.74 49.60 -40.57
C TRP A 18 15.06 48.42 -41.28
N LYS A 19 15.17 48.34 -42.62
CA LYS A 19 14.72 47.18 -43.39
C LYS A 19 15.51 45.91 -43.05
N PHE A 20 16.83 46.01 -42.85
CA PHE A 20 17.66 44.89 -42.41
C PHE A 20 17.35 44.47 -40.96
N LEU A 21 17.09 45.42 -40.06
CA LEU A 21 16.72 45.13 -38.66
C LEU A 21 15.35 44.43 -38.56
N ILE A 22 14.38 44.83 -39.39
CA ILE A 22 13.08 44.15 -39.49
C ILE A 22 13.23 42.75 -40.11
N LEU A 23 14.13 42.57 -41.08
CA LEU A 23 14.46 41.24 -41.62
C LEU A 23 15.12 40.34 -40.57
N PHE A 24 16.02 40.88 -39.74
CA PHE A 24 16.69 40.12 -38.67
C PHE A 24 15.76 39.73 -37.51
N LEU A 25 14.83 40.61 -37.13
CA LEU A 25 13.84 40.31 -36.08
C LEU A 25 12.79 39.28 -36.50
N ASN A 26 12.51 39.13 -37.81
CA ASN A 26 11.61 38.11 -38.35
C ASN A 26 12.28 36.76 -38.62
N PHE A 27 13.62 36.66 -38.54
CA PHE A 27 14.36 35.40 -38.73
C PHE A 27 14.60 34.61 -37.44
N GLY A 28 14.05 35.07 -36.31
CA GLY A 28 14.27 34.49 -34.98
C GLY A 28 13.12 33.68 -34.39
N ILE A 29 12.05 33.39 -35.13
CA ILE A 29 11.03 32.42 -34.70
C ILE A 29 11.25 31.14 -35.50
N SER A 30 12.15 30.29 -35.01
CA SER A 30 12.09 28.87 -35.35
C SER A 30 10.85 28.33 -34.64
N THR A 31 9.69 28.44 -35.30
CA THR A 31 8.60 27.52 -34.99
C THR A 31 9.19 26.12 -35.15
N CYS A 32 9.12 25.29 -34.11
CA CYS A 32 9.40 23.88 -34.27
C CYS A 32 8.53 23.39 -35.42
N ASP A 33 9.12 23.12 -36.58
CA ASP A 33 8.42 22.43 -37.65
C ASP A 33 7.89 21.14 -37.03
N GLU A 34 6.58 20.93 -37.15
CA GLU A 34 5.96 19.66 -36.82
C GLU A 34 6.70 18.61 -37.65
N LEU A 35 7.49 17.77 -36.96
CA LEU A 35 8.45 16.85 -37.57
C LEU A 35 7.67 15.76 -38.31
N ASN A 36 7.20 16.07 -39.52
CA ASN A 36 6.52 15.16 -40.43
C ASN A 36 7.56 14.20 -41.04
N LEU A 37 8.09 13.30 -40.19
CA LEU A 37 8.94 12.22 -40.64
C LEU A 37 8.12 11.27 -41.52
N PRO A 38 8.62 10.88 -42.70
CA PRO A 38 7.92 9.93 -43.55
C PRO A 38 7.77 8.60 -42.81
N LEU A 39 6.54 8.06 -42.80
CA LEU A 39 6.16 6.82 -42.10
C LEU A 39 7.13 5.66 -42.37
N HIS A 40 7.60 5.54 -43.62
CA HIS A 40 8.58 4.52 -44.02
C HIS A 40 9.91 4.62 -43.25
N SER A 41 10.40 5.83 -42.98
CA SER A 41 11.63 6.02 -42.21
C SER A 41 11.46 5.69 -40.74
N ILE A 42 10.27 5.94 -40.17
CA ILE A 42 9.94 5.57 -38.79
C ILE A 42 9.88 4.05 -38.66
N ILE A 43 9.24 3.36 -39.60
CA ILE A 43 9.16 1.89 -39.63
C ILE A 43 10.56 1.29 -39.73
N LYS A 44 11.36 1.75 -40.71
CA LYS A 44 12.73 1.25 -40.90
C LYS A 44 13.61 1.47 -39.67
N PHE A 45 13.50 2.64 -39.03
CA PHE A 45 14.21 2.92 -37.78
C PHE A 45 13.74 1.98 -36.66
N SER A 46 12.43 1.83 -36.47
CA SER A 46 11.83 0.98 -35.44
C SER A 46 12.23 -0.48 -35.61
N ASP A 47 12.22 -0.99 -36.84
CA ASP A 47 12.60 -2.37 -37.15
C ASP A 47 14.10 -2.60 -36.87
N HIS A 48 14.96 -1.70 -37.36
CA HIS A 48 16.40 -1.81 -37.14
C HIS A 48 16.78 -1.65 -35.67
N PHE A 49 16.16 -0.70 -34.96
CA PHE A 49 16.37 -0.50 -33.53
C PHE A 49 15.88 -1.71 -32.74
N GLY A 50 14.68 -2.22 -33.04
CA GLY A 50 14.11 -3.40 -32.42
C GLY A 50 14.98 -4.64 -32.58
N GLN A 51 15.49 -4.88 -33.79
CA GLN A 51 16.46 -5.97 -34.05
C GLN A 51 17.76 -5.77 -33.28
N SER A 52 18.33 -4.56 -33.29
CA SER A 52 19.58 -4.29 -32.57
C SER A 52 19.45 -4.50 -31.06
N VAL A 53 18.32 -4.12 -30.47
CA VAL A 53 18.02 -4.38 -29.05
C VAL A 53 17.82 -5.87 -28.82
N TYR A 54 17.03 -6.55 -29.66
CA TYR A 54 16.79 -7.99 -29.55
C TYR A 54 18.10 -8.78 -29.60
N ASP A 55 19.00 -8.48 -30.54
CA ASP A 55 20.27 -9.20 -30.70
C ASP A 55 21.20 -8.97 -29.50
N LYS A 56 21.27 -7.74 -28.99
CA LYS A 56 22.04 -7.43 -27.78
C LYS A 56 21.47 -8.15 -26.56
N VAL A 57 20.15 -8.10 -26.37
CA VAL A 57 19.47 -8.74 -25.25
C VAL A 57 19.60 -10.25 -25.35
N ALA A 58 19.29 -10.86 -26.50
CA ALA A 58 19.38 -12.31 -26.71
C ALA A 58 20.81 -12.83 -26.48
N LYS A 59 21.83 -12.08 -26.89
CA LYS A 59 23.24 -12.41 -26.63
C LYS A 59 23.64 -12.22 -25.16
N ALA A 60 23.16 -11.17 -24.50
CA ALA A 60 23.46 -10.91 -23.08
C ALA A 60 22.73 -11.85 -22.12
N THR A 61 21.49 -12.21 -22.45
CA THR A 61 20.62 -13.10 -21.67
C THR A 61 20.83 -14.58 -21.99
N ALA A 62 21.62 -14.89 -23.04
CA ALA A 62 21.87 -16.24 -23.49
C ALA A 62 20.56 -17.02 -23.80
N ILE A 63 19.48 -16.32 -24.17
CA ILE A 63 18.17 -16.94 -24.46
C ILE A 63 18.28 -17.99 -25.58
N MET A 64 19.20 -17.76 -26.53
CA MET A 64 19.50 -18.69 -27.63
C MET A 64 20.68 -19.63 -27.33
N ASP A 65 21.30 -19.57 -26.14
CA ASP A 65 22.35 -20.52 -25.80
C ASP A 65 21.77 -21.93 -25.69
N LEU A 66 22.49 -22.88 -26.27
CA LEU A 66 22.25 -24.32 -26.15
C LEU A 66 22.18 -24.78 -24.67
N LYS A 67 22.69 -23.97 -23.74
CA LYS A 67 22.61 -24.22 -22.29
C LYS A 67 21.17 -24.17 -21.77
N ILE A 68 20.32 -23.26 -22.25
CA ILE A 68 18.90 -23.22 -21.87
C ILE A 68 18.16 -24.41 -22.48
N LEU A 69 18.40 -24.71 -23.75
CA LEU A 69 17.84 -25.91 -24.39
C LEU A 69 18.29 -27.20 -23.68
N LYS A 70 19.52 -27.25 -23.17
CA LYS A 70 20.02 -28.34 -22.33
C LYS A 70 19.30 -28.40 -21.00
N ILE A 71 19.11 -27.28 -20.30
CA ILE A 71 18.33 -27.24 -19.04
C ILE A 71 16.90 -27.71 -19.26
N ILE A 72 16.26 -27.28 -20.35
CA ILE A 72 14.89 -27.70 -20.71
C ILE A 72 14.87 -29.21 -20.99
N LYS A 73 15.84 -29.73 -21.75
CA LYS A 73 15.98 -31.18 -22.00
C LYS A 73 16.25 -31.96 -20.73
N ASP A 74 17.14 -31.50 -19.87
CA ASP A 74 17.47 -32.10 -18.58
C ASP A 74 16.23 -32.09 -17.66
N TYR A 75 15.40 -31.03 -17.69
CA TYR A 75 14.11 -30.98 -17.00
C TYR A 75 13.07 -31.93 -17.60
N LEU A 76 13.01 -32.08 -18.92
CA LEU A 76 12.11 -33.03 -19.60
C LEU A 76 12.51 -34.49 -19.36
N LEU A 77 13.80 -34.77 -19.17
CA LEU A 77 14.33 -36.09 -18.78
C LEU A 77 13.90 -36.50 -17.36
N LEU A 78 13.43 -35.56 -16.53
CA LEU A 78 12.86 -35.84 -15.21
C LEU A 78 11.38 -36.25 -15.28
N GLU A 79 10.80 -36.41 -16.48
CA GLU A 79 9.38 -36.70 -16.72
C GLU A 79 8.44 -35.86 -15.84
N PRO A 80 8.51 -34.52 -15.94
CA PRO A 80 7.70 -33.65 -15.10
C PRO A 80 6.22 -33.90 -15.40
N ASN A 81 5.44 -34.10 -14.35
CA ASN A 81 4.00 -34.30 -14.46
C ASN A 81 3.32 -32.96 -14.82
N VAL A 82 3.24 -32.66 -16.12
CA VAL A 82 2.55 -31.47 -16.63
C VAL A 82 1.05 -31.72 -16.62
N LYS A 83 0.35 -31.09 -15.68
CA LYS A 83 -1.11 -31.13 -15.59
C LYS A 83 -1.70 -29.88 -16.24
N GLN A 84 -2.64 -30.06 -17.17
CA GLN A 84 -3.45 -28.96 -17.65
C GLN A 84 -4.35 -28.47 -16.50
N VAL A 85 -4.30 -27.17 -16.22
CA VAL A 85 -5.14 -26.55 -15.19
C VAL A 85 -6.37 -25.94 -15.86
N ASP A 86 -7.55 -26.41 -15.47
CA ASP A 86 -8.80 -25.78 -15.90
C ASP A 86 -9.04 -24.48 -15.13
N GLY A 87 -9.08 -23.37 -15.86
CA GLY A 87 -9.30 -22.04 -15.31
C GLY A 87 -10.68 -21.87 -14.67
N GLN A 88 -11.71 -22.58 -15.16
CA GLN A 88 -13.06 -22.48 -14.60
C GLN A 88 -13.14 -23.19 -13.24
N SER A 89 -12.63 -24.42 -13.16
CA SER A 89 -12.50 -25.15 -11.90
C SER A 89 -11.67 -24.36 -10.89
N LEU A 90 -10.51 -23.82 -11.29
CA LEU A 90 -9.66 -23.03 -10.40
C LEU A 90 -10.40 -21.81 -9.84
N THR A 91 -11.11 -21.07 -10.71
CA THR A 91 -11.89 -19.90 -10.30
C THR A 91 -13.01 -20.28 -9.33
N SER A 92 -13.68 -21.41 -9.59
CA SER A 92 -14.71 -21.96 -8.70
C SER A 92 -14.15 -22.34 -7.33
N ASP A 93 -12.97 -22.95 -7.27
CA ASP A 93 -12.32 -23.33 -6.02
C ASP A 93 -11.83 -22.10 -5.24
N MET A 94 -11.27 -21.10 -5.92
CA MET A 94 -10.92 -19.81 -5.33
C MET A 94 -12.16 -19.12 -4.74
N LYS A 95 -13.27 -19.08 -5.49
CA LYS A 95 -14.55 -18.55 -5.00
C LYS A 95 -14.98 -19.26 -3.72
N ARG A 96 -14.95 -20.60 -3.71
CA ARG A 96 -15.33 -21.40 -2.53
C ARG A 96 -14.41 -21.13 -1.33
N ALA A 97 -13.11 -21.03 -1.55
CA ALA A 97 -12.12 -20.75 -0.52
C ALA A 97 -12.34 -19.36 0.11
N VAL A 98 -12.54 -18.33 -0.72
CA VAL A 98 -12.82 -16.96 -0.26
C VAL A 98 -14.15 -16.90 0.49
N GLN A 99 -15.20 -17.56 -0.01
CA GLN A 99 -16.49 -17.62 0.68
C GLN A 99 -16.35 -18.25 2.07
N LYS A 100 -15.62 -19.37 2.19
CA LYS A 100 -15.37 -20.03 3.48
C LYS A 100 -14.57 -19.14 4.43
N MET A 101 -13.55 -18.45 3.92
CA MET A 101 -12.75 -17.51 4.71
C MET A 101 -13.61 -16.35 5.23
N LEU A 102 -14.39 -15.71 4.36
CA LEU A 102 -15.26 -14.59 4.74
C LEU A 102 -16.33 -15.02 5.75
N HIS A 103 -16.90 -16.21 5.56
CA HIS A 103 -17.90 -16.74 6.49
C HIS A 103 -17.33 -16.93 7.90
N ARG A 104 -16.10 -17.45 8.04
CA ARG A 104 -15.42 -17.58 9.35
C ARG A 104 -15.18 -16.22 10.01
N LYS A 105 -14.71 -15.23 9.23
CA LYS A 105 -14.52 -13.86 9.71
C LYS A 105 -15.83 -13.22 10.18
N LEU A 106 -16.92 -13.46 9.45
CA LEU A 106 -18.26 -12.98 9.80
C LEU A 106 -18.74 -13.59 11.12
N ILE A 107 -18.50 -14.88 11.37
CA ILE A 107 -18.85 -15.52 12.65
C ILE A 107 -18.08 -14.87 13.81
N ALA A 108 -16.78 -14.64 13.66
CA ALA A 108 -15.96 -13.98 14.69
C ALA A 108 -16.47 -12.56 15.00
N LEU A 109 -16.83 -11.80 13.96
CA LEU A 109 -17.38 -10.46 14.07
C LEU A 109 -18.76 -10.47 14.78
N HIS A 110 -19.67 -11.35 14.39
CA HIS A 110 -20.97 -11.48 15.06
C HIS A 110 -20.84 -11.87 16.52
N SER A 111 -19.92 -12.79 16.84
CA SER A 111 -19.64 -13.20 18.22
C SER A 111 -19.20 -12.00 19.07
N LEU A 112 -18.29 -11.17 18.54
CA LEU A 112 -17.79 -9.98 19.21
C LEU A 112 -18.89 -8.91 19.37
N SER A 113 -19.68 -8.67 18.31
CA SER A 113 -20.81 -7.73 18.35
C SER A 113 -21.85 -8.12 19.39
N ASN A 114 -22.26 -9.38 19.39
CA ASN A 114 -23.25 -9.88 20.34
C ASN A 114 -22.73 -9.79 21.78
N MET A 115 -21.47 -10.16 22.03
CA MET A 115 -20.88 -10.03 23.36
C MET A 115 -20.79 -8.58 23.80
N SER A 116 -20.47 -7.67 22.87
CA SER A 116 -20.43 -6.23 23.16
C SER A 116 -21.78 -5.69 23.59
N ASP A 117 -22.86 -6.04 22.87
CA ASP A 117 -24.20 -5.59 23.21
C ASP A 117 -24.66 -6.14 24.57
N VAL A 118 -24.41 -7.42 24.83
CA VAL A 118 -24.75 -8.05 26.12
C VAL A 118 -23.98 -7.41 27.26
N SER A 119 -22.67 -7.21 27.10
CA SER A 119 -21.81 -6.66 28.15
C SER A 119 -22.14 -5.19 28.43
N PHE A 120 -22.42 -4.40 27.39
CA PHE A 120 -22.83 -3.02 27.55
C PHE A 120 -24.18 -2.90 28.29
N ARG A 121 -25.16 -3.75 27.96
CA ARG A 121 -26.48 -3.74 28.63
C ARG A 121 -26.43 -4.18 30.09
N GLN A 122 -25.53 -5.10 30.42
CA GLN A 122 -25.37 -5.62 31.79
C GLN A 122 -24.55 -4.69 32.68
N HIS A 123 -23.79 -3.76 32.09
CA HIS A 123 -22.93 -2.84 32.82
C HIS A 123 -23.75 -1.81 33.59
N ILE A 124 -23.39 -1.60 34.85
CA ILE A 124 -23.94 -0.54 35.69
C ILE A 124 -22.91 0.58 35.75
N PHE A 125 -23.31 1.78 35.34
CA PHE A 125 -22.42 2.93 35.32
C PHE A 125 -22.04 3.38 36.74
N ASP A 126 -20.75 3.51 37.00
CA ASP A 126 -20.19 4.03 38.24
C ASP A 126 -19.37 5.30 37.98
N PRO A 127 -19.84 6.50 38.39
CA PRO A 127 -19.11 7.76 38.18
C PRO A 127 -17.82 7.87 39.01
N THR A 128 -17.66 7.04 40.04
CA THR A 128 -16.52 7.07 40.96
C THR A 128 -15.47 6.00 40.66
N LEU A 129 -15.68 5.22 39.60
CA LEU A 129 -14.84 4.11 39.20
C LEU A 129 -13.37 4.54 39.01
N ARG A 130 -12.46 3.83 39.69
CA ARG A 130 -11.02 3.97 39.52
C ARG A 130 -10.43 2.59 39.28
N MET A 131 -9.85 2.38 38.12
CA MET A 131 -9.22 1.10 37.77
C MET A 131 -7.93 1.30 37.00
N THR A 132 -7.08 0.28 37.04
CA THR A 132 -5.94 0.13 36.15
C THR A 132 -6.31 -0.82 35.02
N TYR A 133 -5.78 -0.58 33.84
CA TYR A 133 -5.99 -1.40 32.65
C TYR A 133 -4.70 -1.43 31.81
N PRO A 134 -4.50 -2.45 30.98
CA PRO A 134 -3.31 -2.57 30.12
C PRO A 134 -3.35 -1.54 29.00
N GLU A 135 -2.87 -0.32 29.28
CA GLU A 135 -2.81 0.76 28.30
C GLU A 135 -1.60 0.60 27.38
N SER A 136 -1.83 0.62 26.06
CA SER A 136 -0.81 0.47 25.01
C SER A 136 0.41 1.38 25.16
N LYS A 137 0.26 2.58 25.74
CA LYS A 137 1.36 3.54 25.94
C LYS A 137 2.23 3.21 27.17
N ASN A 138 1.67 2.51 28.14
CA ASN A 138 2.25 2.29 29.48
C ASN A 138 2.29 0.79 29.83
N LEU A 139 2.47 -0.08 28.82
CA LEU A 139 2.60 -1.52 29.05
C LEU A 139 3.95 -1.85 29.68
N ASN A 140 3.92 -2.48 30.86
CA ASN A 140 5.13 -3.05 31.46
C ASN A 140 5.42 -4.42 30.86
N TYR A 141 6.31 -4.46 29.87
CA TYR A 141 6.57 -5.67 29.07
C TYR A 141 7.24 -6.82 29.85
N THR A 142 7.75 -6.57 31.06
CA THR A 142 8.38 -7.61 31.89
C THR A 142 7.40 -8.64 32.44
N ASP A 143 6.11 -8.30 32.48
CA ASP A 143 5.09 -9.11 33.14
C ASP A 143 4.38 -10.07 32.16
N PHE A 144 4.78 -10.06 30.88
CA PHE A 144 4.09 -10.77 29.82
C PHE A 144 4.95 -11.86 29.16
N ILE A 145 4.32 -13.00 28.88
CA ILE A 145 4.90 -14.02 28.01
C ILE A 145 4.67 -13.58 26.57
N LEU A 146 5.76 -13.25 25.90
CA LEU A 146 5.77 -12.70 24.57
C LEU A 146 6.22 -13.77 23.58
N VAL A 147 5.44 -13.98 22.53
CA VAL A 147 5.69 -15.01 21.53
C VAL A 147 5.78 -14.36 20.16
N ARG A 148 6.86 -14.65 19.45
CA ARG A 148 7.01 -14.25 18.06
C ARG A 148 6.10 -15.12 17.19
N SER A 149 5.20 -14.49 16.45
CA SER A 149 4.15 -15.21 15.73
C SER A 149 4.13 -14.92 14.24
N ALA A 150 4.28 -15.98 13.43
CA ALA A 150 4.14 -15.90 11.97
C ALA A 150 2.72 -15.45 11.55
N GLN A 151 1.70 -15.75 12.37
CA GLN A 151 0.34 -15.24 12.19
C GLN A 151 0.30 -13.71 12.25
N PHE A 152 1.25 -13.05 12.90
CA PHE A 152 1.32 -11.58 13.01
C PHE A 152 2.61 -11.05 12.36
N ASN A 153 2.99 -11.59 11.20
CA ASN A 153 4.16 -11.12 10.44
C ASN A 153 5.45 -11.12 11.27
N ASP A 154 5.63 -12.16 12.08
CA ASP A 154 6.75 -12.33 13.01
C ASP A 154 6.88 -11.21 14.06
N MET A 155 5.78 -10.51 14.34
CA MET A 155 5.68 -9.60 15.48
C MET A 155 5.62 -10.39 16.79
N THR A 156 6.17 -9.77 17.82
CA THR A 156 6.16 -10.27 19.19
C THR A 156 4.83 -9.89 19.83
N VAL A 157 3.98 -10.88 20.09
CA VAL A 157 2.61 -10.71 20.58
C VAL A 157 2.36 -11.49 21.87
N ASN A 158 1.36 -11.07 22.64
CA ASN A 158 0.85 -11.80 23.80
C ASN A 158 -0.63 -12.16 23.60
N PHE A 159 -0.91 -13.46 23.62
CA PHE A 159 -2.25 -14.03 23.42
C PHE A 159 -3.11 -14.08 24.69
N THR A 160 -2.58 -13.65 25.85
CA THR A 160 -3.26 -13.80 27.14
C THR A 160 -4.19 -12.64 27.48
N MET A 161 -3.99 -11.47 26.88
CA MET A 161 -4.78 -10.27 27.17
C MET A 161 -4.97 -9.39 25.93
N SER A 162 -5.85 -8.40 26.06
CA SER A 162 -5.99 -7.29 25.11
C SER A 162 -5.35 -6.03 25.69
N THR A 163 -5.07 -5.03 24.84
CA THR A 163 -4.62 -3.71 25.28
C THR A 163 -5.61 -2.63 24.87
N VAL A 164 -5.65 -1.55 25.66
CA VAL A 164 -6.48 -0.37 25.42
C VAL A 164 -5.60 0.77 24.92
N HIS A 165 -6.03 1.41 23.85
CA HIS A 165 -5.43 2.61 23.30
C HIS A 165 -6.39 3.79 23.43
N ILE A 166 -5.92 4.87 24.06
CA ILE A 166 -6.65 6.11 24.25
C ILE A 166 -5.88 7.21 23.52
N PRO A 167 -6.47 7.90 22.52
CA PRO A 167 -5.83 9.04 21.87
C PRO A 167 -5.56 10.18 22.85
N ASN A 168 -4.57 11.02 22.56
CA ASN A 168 -4.22 12.15 23.42
C ASN A 168 -5.33 13.21 23.55
N SER A 169 -6.30 13.23 22.62
CA SER A 169 -7.46 14.12 22.67
C SER A 169 -8.54 13.67 23.65
N VAL A 170 -8.46 12.45 24.18
CA VAL A 170 -9.45 11.86 25.08
C VAL A 170 -8.86 11.76 26.48
N TYR A 171 -9.60 12.23 27.49
CA TYR A 171 -9.16 12.17 28.88
C TYR A 171 -9.34 10.75 29.44
N GLU A 172 -8.23 10.06 29.69
CA GLU A 172 -8.18 8.66 30.13
C GLU A 172 -8.92 8.39 31.46
N LYS A 173 -8.99 9.39 32.36
CA LYS A 173 -9.64 9.27 33.68
C LYS A 173 -11.10 9.72 33.67
N SER A 174 -11.67 9.99 32.49
CA SER A 174 -13.10 10.28 32.36
C SER A 174 -13.91 9.06 32.81
N SER A 175 -15.00 9.30 33.57
CA SER A 175 -15.91 8.23 34.00
C SER A 175 -16.45 7.43 32.82
N ASP A 176 -16.76 8.09 31.69
CA ASP A 176 -17.31 7.42 30.51
C ASP A 176 -16.31 6.48 29.85
N VAL A 177 -15.04 6.90 29.81
CA VAL A 177 -13.94 6.09 29.28
C VAL A 177 -13.67 4.90 30.20
N LEU A 178 -13.55 5.14 31.51
CA LEU A 178 -13.29 4.08 32.49
C LEU A 178 -14.40 3.04 32.55
N ASN A 179 -15.67 3.46 32.53
CA ASN A 179 -16.80 2.54 32.46
C ASN A 179 -16.79 1.77 31.13
N GLY A 180 -16.48 2.45 30.03
CA GLY A 180 -16.29 1.83 28.72
C GLY A 180 -15.24 0.73 28.70
N VAL A 181 -14.07 1.04 29.26
CA VAL A 181 -12.96 0.10 29.42
C VAL A 181 -13.36 -1.05 30.34
N ALA A 182 -14.09 -0.78 31.43
CA ALA A 182 -14.56 -1.77 32.40
C ALA A 182 -15.38 -2.88 31.73
N TRP A 183 -16.49 -2.51 31.10
CA TRP A 183 -17.41 -3.51 30.54
C TRP A 183 -16.79 -4.21 29.33
N SER A 184 -15.96 -3.51 28.55
CA SER A 184 -15.30 -4.10 27.38
C SER A 184 -14.23 -5.13 27.73
N ALA A 185 -13.86 -5.27 29.01
CA ALA A 185 -12.97 -6.34 29.47
C ALA A 185 -13.56 -7.75 29.26
N SER A 186 -14.89 -7.88 29.23
CA SER A 186 -15.57 -9.16 28.91
C SER A 186 -15.31 -9.64 27.47
N LEU A 187 -14.84 -8.75 26.58
CA LEU A 187 -14.54 -9.09 25.20
C LEU A 187 -13.27 -9.94 25.07
N ASP A 188 -12.40 -9.94 26.07
CA ASP A 188 -11.12 -10.67 26.06
C ASP A 188 -11.29 -12.17 25.82
N ASP A 189 -12.29 -12.78 26.46
CA ASP A 189 -12.61 -14.20 26.25
C ASP A 189 -13.20 -14.48 24.88
N THR A 190 -13.87 -13.50 24.28
CA THR A 190 -14.40 -13.62 22.92
C THR A 190 -13.28 -13.48 21.90
N PHE A 191 -12.33 -12.58 22.12
CA PHE A 191 -11.12 -12.47 21.29
C PHE A 191 -10.32 -13.78 21.28
N LYS A 192 -10.07 -14.36 22.45
CA LYS A 192 -9.36 -15.65 22.60
C LYS A 192 -10.08 -16.77 21.87
N ARG A 193 -11.39 -16.96 22.13
CA ARG A 193 -12.19 -18.01 21.47
C ARG A 193 -12.26 -17.84 19.95
N ASN A 194 -12.28 -16.61 19.45
CA ASN A 194 -12.22 -16.36 18.01
C ASN A 194 -10.87 -16.78 17.42
N ASN A 195 -9.76 -16.50 18.11
CA ASN A 195 -8.42 -16.89 17.69
C ASN A 195 -8.21 -18.42 17.74
N GLU A 196 -8.74 -19.08 18.76
CA GLU A 196 -8.73 -20.55 18.88
C GLU A 196 -9.54 -21.24 17.77
N ARG A 197 -10.62 -20.60 17.29
CA ARG A 197 -11.45 -21.13 16.20
C ARG A 197 -10.85 -20.92 14.81
N ASP A 198 -10.09 -19.85 14.62
CA ASP A 198 -9.45 -19.50 13.35
C ASP A 198 -8.04 -18.95 13.57
N GLU A 199 -7.05 -19.82 13.48
CA GLU A 199 -5.61 -19.50 13.60
C GLU A 199 -5.11 -18.53 12.51
N HIS A 200 -5.90 -18.26 11.47
CA HIS A 200 -5.58 -17.27 10.44
C HIS A 200 -6.24 -15.91 10.70
N LEU A 201 -7.01 -15.76 11.78
CA LEU A 201 -7.58 -14.48 12.17
C LEU A 201 -6.45 -13.52 12.55
N LYS A 202 -6.43 -12.34 11.95
CA LYS A 202 -5.45 -11.31 12.31
C LYS A 202 -6.01 -10.52 13.49
N TRP A 203 -5.46 -9.34 13.73
CA TRP A 203 -5.88 -8.43 14.78
C TRP A 203 -7.40 -8.29 14.90
N GLN A 204 -7.87 -8.28 16.15
CA GLN A 204 -9.25 -8.02 16.50
C GLN A 204 -9.33 -6.70 17.25
N TYR A 205 -10.31 -5.88 16.91
CA TYR A 205 -10.47 -4.53 17.45
C TYR A 205 -11.91 -4.29 17.90
N PHE A 206 -12.05 -3.57 19.00
CA PHE A 206 -13.30 -2.97 19.44
C PHE A 206 -13.07 -1.45 19.61
N CYS A 207 -13.87 -0.65 18.91
CA CYS A 207 -13.82 0.80 19.01
C CYS A 207 -15.02 1.30 19.82
N SER A 208 -14.76 1.99 20.91
CA SER A 208 -15.81 2.61 21.71
C SER A 208 -16.22 3.97 21.14
N SER A 209 -17.51 4.29 21.25
CA SER A 209 -18.03 5.65 21.00
C SER A 209 -17.45 6.70 21.95
N THR A 210 -16.95 6.28 23.12
CA THR A 210 -16.26 7.16 24.09
C THR A 210 -14.81 7.47 23.71
N GLY A 211 -14.30 6.92 22.62
CA GLY A 211 -13.02 7.33 22.04
C GLY A 211 -11.80 6.50 22.46
N PHE A 212 -11.98 5.25 22.91
CA PHE A 212 -10.87 4.30 23.09
C PHE A 212 -10.98 3.11 22.12
N LEU A 213 -9.85 2.47 21.88
CA LEU A 213 -9.70 1.27 21.05
C LEU A 213 -9.18 0.13 21.92
N ARG A 214 -9.87 -1.01 21.96
CA ARG A 214 -9.36 -2.25 22.56
C ARG A 214 -8.90 -3.20 21.45
N MET A 215 -7.72 -3.79 21.60
CA MET A 215 -7.14 -4.67 20.57
C MET A 215 -6.57 -5.96 21.14
N TYR A 216 -6.65 -7.01 20.34
CA TYR A 216 -6.10 -8.33 20.64
C TYR A 216 -5.38 -8.92 19.42
N PRO A 217 -4.25 -9.63 19.62
CA PRO A 217 -3.47 -9.76 20.86
C PRO A 217 -2.77 -8.45 21.24
N VAL A 218 -2.15 -8.40 22.43
CA VAL A 218 -1.20 -7.32 22.76
C VAL A 218 0.06 -7.49 21.92
N PHE A 219 0.67 -6.38 21.51
CA PHE A 219 1.94 -6.40 20.79
C PHE A 219 2.90 -5.35 21.30
N ILE A 220 4.19 -5.63 21.13
CA ILE A 220 5.24 -4.65 21.39
C ILE A 220 5.45 -3.84 20.14
N SER A 221 5.43 -2.52 20.30
CA SER A 221 5.87 -1.58 19.29
C SER A 221 7.17 -0.94 19.78
N ASP A 222 8.30 -1.25 19.12
CA ASP A 222 9.62 -0.72 19.49
C ASP A 222 9.80 0.78 19.18
N GLU A 223 8.79 1.41 18.58
CA GLU A 223 8.72 2.83 18.34
C GLU A 223 7.25 3.21 18.24
N TYR A 224 6.90 4.48 18.33
CA TYR A 224 5.53 4.99 18.18
C TYR A 224 4.90 4.59 16.84
N VAL A 225 4.46 3.34 16.69
CA VAL A 225 3.58 2.92 15.61
C VAL A 225 2.22 3.49 15.96
N CYS A 226 2.07 4.77 15.59
CA CYS A 226 0.77 5.33 15.32
C CYS A 226 0.05 4.31 14.43
N PHE A 227 -1.15 3.89 14.85
CA PHE A 227 -2.05 3.12 14.00
C PHE A 227 -2.31 3.92 12.73
N ARG A 228 -1.43 3.76 11.74
CA ARG A 228 -1.65 4.25 10.40
C ARG A 228 -2.60 3.25 9.78
N ILE A 229 -3.88 3.43 10.07
CA ILE A 229 -4.96 2.83 9.29
C ILE A 229 -4.81 3.44 7.90
N GLN A 230 -4.12 2.73 7.00
CA GLN A 230 -4.02 3.07 5.58
C GLN A 230 -5.31 2.69 4.87
#